data_AF-A0A841NHP2-F1
#
_entry.id   AF-A0A841NHP2-F1
#
_cell.length_a   1.000
_cell.length_b   1.000
_cell.length_c   1.000
_cell.angle_alpha   90.00
_cell.angle_beta   90.00
_cell.angle_gamma   90.00
#
_symmetry.space_group_name_H-M   'P 1'
#
loop_
_entity.id
_entity.type
_entity.pdbx_description
1 polymer ?
#
loop_
_entity_poly.entity_id
_entity_poly.type
_entity_poly.pdbx_seq_one_letter_code
_entity_poly.pdbx_strand_id
1 'polypeptide(L)'
;MKNLVKHIIIRCIILLVPYLGFYFMYAESGFKGQTYDLDEIPLYVFFAVAVYVFLEGFFWLYKKNNTKFLANLCILVFMALLYFILPHRTYFN
;
A
#
# COMPACT_ATOMS: atom_id res chain seq x y z
N MET A 1 6.96 5.15 22.33
CA MET A 1 6.19 5.90 21.30
C MET A 1 7.03 6.49 20.17
N LYS A 2 8.13 7.24 20.42
CA LYS A 2 8.96 7.83 19.34
C LYS A 2 9.40 6.84 18.25
N ASN A 3 9.86 5.64 18.64
CA ASN A 3 10.31 4.63 17.67
C ASN A 3 9.17 4.01 16.84
N LEU A 4 7.98 3.87 17.42
CA LEU A 4 6.80 3.35 16.72
C LEU A 4 6.31 4.34 15.66
N VAL A 5 6.19 5.61 16.03
CA VAL A 5 5.77 6.69 15.12
C VAL A 5 6.78 6.86 13.98
N LYS A 6 8.08 6.88 14.28
CA LYS A 6 9.13 6.95 13.26
C LYS A 6 9.06 5.77 12.29
N HIS A 7 8.79 4.56 12.81
CA HIS A 7 8.66 3.36 11.98
C HIS A 7 7.48 3.42 11.02
N ILE A 8 6.32 3.86 11.52
CA ILE A 8 5.09 4.03 10.72
C ILE A 8 5.30 5.09 9.64
N ILE A 9 5.82 6.28 10.00
CA ILE A 9 6.02 7.39 9.05
C ILE A 9 6.93 6.98 7.89
N ILE A 10 8.09 6.36 8.18
CA ILE A 10 9.03 5.94 7.14
C ILE A 10 8.37 4.96 6.18
N ARG A 11 7.59 4.00 6.71
CA ARG A 11 6.89 3.01 5.87
C ARG A 11 5.76 3.63 5.06
N CYS A 12 5.00 4.58 5.62
CA CYS A 12 3.99 5.32 4.87
C CYS A 12 4.62 6.09 3.70
N ILE A 13 5.79 6.73 3.90
CA ILE A 13 6.50 7.44 2.83
C ILE A 13 6.92 6.48 1.71
N ILE A 14 7.48 5.31 2.05
CA ILE A 14 7.88 4.31 1.06
C ILE A 14 6.66 3.76 0.30
N LEU A 15 5.54 3.53 0.99
CA LEU A 15 4.29 3.04 0.42
C LEU A 15 3.57 4.08 -0.47
N LEU A 16 3.76 5.36 -0.18
CA LEU A 16 3.22 6.45 -0.98
C LEU A 16 3.83 6.49 -2.39
N VAL A 17 5.08 6.05 -2.57
CA VAL A 17 5.75 6.07 -3.88
C VAL A 17 5.02 5.19 -4.92
N PRO A 18 4.80 3.88 -4.71
CA PRO A 18 4.05 3.06 -5.67
C PRO A 18 2.57 3.48 -5.75
N TYR A 19 1.97 3.94 -4.64
CA TYR A 19 0.59 4.41 -4.63
C TYR A 19 0.39 5.64 -5.53
N LEU A 20 1.23 6.67 -5.38
CA LEU A 20 1.18 7.87 -6.21
C LEU A 20 1.56 7.57 -7.66
N GLY A 21 2.52 6.66 -7.89
CA GLY A 21 2.84 6.16 -9.23
C GLY A 21 1.62 5.58 -9.93
N PHE A 22 0.88 4.69 -9.26
CA PHE A 22 -0.38 4.16 -9.79
C PHE A 22 -1.40 5.27 -10.05
N TYR A 23 -1.61 6.15 -9.08
CA TYR A 23 -2.61 7.21 -9.16
C TYR A 23 -2.36 8.16 -10.34
N PHE A 24 -1.10 8.55 -10.57
CA PHE A 24 -0.74 9.42 -11.69
C PHE A 24 -0.82 8.70 -13.05
N MET A 25 -0.35 7.45 -13.13
CA MET A 25 -0.49 6.64 -14.35
C MET A 25 -1.96 6.41 -14.70
N TYR A 26 -2.81 6.18 -13.69
CA TYR A 26 -4.24 6.07 -13.88
C TYR A 26 -4.88 7.40 -14.31
N ALA A 27 -4.50 8.51 -13.68
CA ALA A 27 -5.01 9.83 -14.06
C ALA A 27 -4.64 10.20 -15.51
N GLU A 28 -3.43 9.85 -15.95
CA GLU A 28 -2.99 10.08 -17.34
C GLU A 28 -3.68 9.14 -18.33
N SER A 29 -3.81 7.85 -18.01
CA SER A 29 -4.45 6.86 -18.87
C SER A 29 -5.98 7.04 -18.96
N GLY A 30 -6.62 7.53 -17.90
CA GLY A 30 -8.03 7.96 -17.91
C GLY A 30 -8.27 9.17 -18.83
N PHE A 31 -7.25 10.02 -19.02
CA PHE A 31 -7.29 11.14 -19.98
C PHE A 31 -7.08 10.69 -21.43
N LYS A 32 -6.37 9.58 -21.65
CA LYS A 32 -5.97 9.08 -22.99
C LYS A 32 -6.73 7.82 -23.45
N GLY A 33 -7.59 7.23 -22.62
CA GLY A 33 -8.39 6.05 -22.96
C GLY A 33 -7.58 4.75 -23.17
N GLN A 34 -6.28 4.74 -22.86
CA GLN A 34 -5.39 3.60 -23.05
C GLN A 34 -4.70 3.29 -21.72
N THR A 35 -5.05 2.18 -21.07
CA THR A 35 -4.16 1.56 -20.07
C THR A 35 -3.48 0.39 -20.74
N TYR A 36 -2.17 0.32 -20.57
CA TYR A 36 -1.37 -0.85 -20.89
C TYR A 36 -1.27 -1.74 -19.64
N ASP A 37 -1.05 -3.04 -19.81
CA ASP A 37 -0.84 -3.97 -18.68
C ASP A 37 0.32 -3.52 -17.76
N LEU A 38 1.27 -2.77 -18.30
CA LEU A 38 2.38 -2.15 -17.56
C LEU A 38 1.91 -1.09 -16.55
N ASP A 39 0.77 -0.44 -16.76
CA ASP A 39 0.21 0.58 -15.87
C ASP A 39 -0.35 -0.04 -14.57
N GLU A 40 -0.55 -1.36 -14.55
CA GLU A 40 -0.97 -2.11 -13.37
C GLU A 40 0.22 -2.51 -12.46
N ILE A 41 1.47 -2.39 -12.93
CA ILE A 41 2.67 -2.72 -12.15
C ILE A 41 2.66 -2.06 -10.76
N PRO A 42 2.38 -0.74 -10.62
CA PRO A 42 2.37 -0.11 -9.32
C PRO A 42 1.31 -0.72 -8.37
N LEU A 43 0.19 -1.22 -8.90
CA LEU A 43 -0.83 -1.92 -8.11
C LEU A 43 -0.34 -3.29 -7.65
N TYR A 44 0.33 -4.06 -8.52
CA TYR A 44 0.95 -5.32 -8.12
C TYR A 44 2.04 -5.11 -7.06
N VAL A 45 2.87 -4.08 -7.20
CA VAL A 45 3.86 -3.70 -6.18
C VAL A 45 3.17 -3.32 -4.86
N PHE A 46 2.07 -2.57 -4.92
CA PHE A 46 1.28 -2.24 -3.73
C PHE A 46 0.79 -3.50 -2.99
N PHE A 47 0.20 -4.46 -3.71
CA PHE A 47 -0.23 -5.72 -3.10
C PHE A 47 0.92 -6.58 -2.59
N ALA A 48 2.03 -6.64 -3.32
CA ALA A 48 3.22 -7.37 -2.87
C ALA A 48 3.75 -6.81 -1.54
N VAL A 49 3.79 -5.48 -1.38
CA VAL A 49 4.18 -4.86 -0.11
C VAL A 49 3.15 -5.14 1.00
N ALA A 50 1.84 -5.15 0.68
CA ALA A 50 0.80 -5.48 1.66
C ALA A 50 0.98 -6.90 2.22
N VAL A 51 1.20 -7.89 1.33
CA VAL A 51 1.46 -9.28 1.72
C VAL A 51 2.74 -9.39 2.55
N TYR A 52 3.80 -8.68 2.17
CA TYR A 52 5.04 -8.64 2.94
C TYR A 52 4.81 -8.10 4.36
N VAL A 53 4.11 -6.97 4.52
CA VAL A 53 3.81 -6.38 5.83
C VAL A 53 2.92 -7.31 6.67
N PHE A 54 1.99 -8.03 6.04
CA PHE A 54 1.15 -9.03 6.69
C PHE A 54 1.97 -10.19 7.25
N LEU A 55 2.82 -10.82 6.44
CA LEU A 55 3.71 -11.90 6.89
C LEU A 55 4.66 -11.43 8.00
N GLU A 56 5.21 -10.23 7.86
CA GLU A 56 6.05 -9.64 8.90
C GLU A 56 5.26 -9.39 10.20
N GLY A 57 3.97 -9.06 10.09
CA GLY A 57 3.04 -8.97 11.23
C GLY A 57 2.97 -10.28 12.03
N PHE A 58 2.80 -11.42 11.36
CA PHE A 58 2.81 -12.74 12.01
C PHE A 58 4.15 -13.05 12.68
N PHE A 59 5.26 -12.70 12.02
CA PHE A 59 6.59 -12.88 12.61
C PHE A 59 6.75 -12.09 13.91
N TRP A 60 6.30 -10.83 13.95
CA TRP A 60 6.37 -10.01 15.17
C TRP A 60 5.38 -10.47 16.25
N LEU A 61 4.22 -10.99 15.86
CA LEU A 61 3.26 -11.62 16.76
C LEU A 61 3.87 -12.86 17.44
N TYR A 62 4.51 -13.74 16.65
CA TYR A 62 5.23 -14.91 17.17
C TYR A 62 6.36 -14.50 18.14
N LYS A 63 7.11 -13.45 17.81
CA LYS A 63 8.15 -12.89 18.70
C LYS A 63 7.60 -12.09 19.89
N LYS A 64 6.28 -12.04 20.11
CA LYS A 64 5.62 -11.28 21.18
C LYS A 64 6.02 -9.80 21.22
N ASN A 65 6.36 -9.21 20.07
CA ASN A 65 6.72 -7.80 19.97
C ASN A 65 5.49 -6.97 19.56
N ASN A 66 4.66 -6.66 20.55
CA ASN A 66 3.38 -5.96 20.35
C ASN A 66 3.55 -4.59 19.67
N THR A 67 4.66 -3.90 19.89
CA THR A 67 4.92 -2.58 19.30
C THR A 67 5.03 -2.68 17.78
N LYS A 68 5.84 -3.62 17.28
CA LYS A 68 6.04 -3.81 15.83
C LYS A 68 4.82 -4.44 15.17
N PHE A 69 4.15 -5.36 15.86
CA PHE A 69 2.89 -5.92 15.41
C PHE A 69 1.83 -4.82 15.22
N LEU A 70 1.64 -3.95 16.22
CA LEU A 70 0.68 -2.85 16.13
C LEU A 70 1.02 -1.88 14.99
N ALA A 71 2.31 -1.58 14.78
CA ALA A 71 2.75 -0.75 13.67
C ALA A 71 2.40 -1.39 12.30
N ASN A 72 2.66 -2.68 12.13
CA ASN A 72 2.30 -3.39 10.90
C ASN A 72 0.78 -3.45 10.70
N LEU A 73 0.01 -3.65 11.77
CA LEU A 73 -1.45 -3.62 11.71
C LEU A 73 -1.97 -2.25 11.26
N CYS A 74 -1.44 -1.15 11.82
CA CYS A 74 -1.79 0.20 11.37
C CYS A 74 -1.46 0.44 9.89
N ILE A 75 -0.33 -0.08 9.42
CA ILE A 75 0.08 0.03 8.01
C ILE A 75 -0.88 -0.76 7.12
N LEU A 76 -1.27 -1.97 7.50
CA LEU A 76 -2.25 -2.76 6.74
C LEU A 76 -3.60 -2.08 6.65
N VAL A 77 -4.09 -1.50 7.75
CA VAL A 77 -5.33 -0.70 7.75
C VAL A 77 -5.20 0.50 6.81
N PHE A 78 -4.07 1.20 6.86
CA PHE A 78 -3.81 2.32 5.96
C PHE A 78 -3.78 1.88 4.48
N MET A 79 -3.13 0.77 4.16
CA MET A 79 -3.13 0.21 2.81
C MET A 79 -4.54 -0.22 2.36
N ALA A 80 -5.33 -0.82 3.25
CA ALA A 80 -6.72 -1.16 2.94
C ALA A 80 -7.55 0.10 2.62
N LEU A 81 -7.38 1.19 3.38
CA LEU A 81 -8.04 2.47 3.09
C LEU A 81 -7.59 3.06 1.75
N LEU A 82 -6.29 3.02 1.46
CA LEU A 82 -5.75 3.46 0.17
C LEU A 82 -6.33 2.65 -1.00
N TYR A 83 -6.53 1.34 -0.83
CA TYR A 83 -7.13 0.51 -1.87
C TYR A 83 -8.50 1.01 -2.31
N PHE A 84 -9.39 1.39 -1.38
CA PHE A 84 -10.72 1.91 -1.72
C PHE A 84 -10.70 3.29 -2.42
N ILE A 85 -9.60 4.03 -2.31
CA ILE A 85 -9.40 5.31 -2.98
C ILE A 85 -8.79 5.10 -4.37
N LEU A 86 -8.17 3.95 -4.63
CA LEU A 86 -7.62 3.64 -5.94
C LEU A 86 -8.77 3.52 -6.95
N PRO A 87 -8.65 4.18 -8.11
CA PRO A 87 -9.66 4.07 -9.13
C PRO A 87 -9.66 2.64 -9.70
N HIS A 88 -10.77 1.92 -9.50
CA HIS A 88 -10.97 0.57 -10.01
C HIS A 88 -11.73 0.64 -11.34
N ARG A 89 -11.05 0.37 -12.46
CA ARG A 89 -11.62 0.42 -13.82
C ARG A 89 -12.92 -0.37 -13.97
N THR A 90 -13.09 -1.45 -13.22
CA THR A 90 -14.23 -2.37 -13.35
C THR A 90 -15.58 -1.79 -12.93
N TYR A 91 -15.63 -0.61 -12.30
CA TYR A 91 -16.89 0.00 -11.83
C TYR A 91 -17.32 1.28 -12.56
N PHE A 92 -16.59 1.68 -13.61
CA PHE A 92 -16.97 2.79 -14.50
C PHE A 92 -17.47 2.26 -15.85
N ASN A 93 -18.45 1.36 -15.82
CA ASN A 93 -19.27 1.01 -16.99
C ASN A 93 -20.59 1.76 -16.93
#